data_AF-A6TWE1-F1
#
_entry.id   AF-A6TWE1-F1
#
_cell.length_a   1.000
_cell.length_b   1.000
_cell.length_c   1.000
_cell.angle_alpha   90.00
_cell.angle_beta   90.00
_cell.angle_gamma   90.00
#
_symmetry.space_group_name_H-M   'P 1'
#
loop_
_entity.id
_entity.type
_entity.pdbx_description
1 polymer ?
#
loop_
_entity_poly.entity_id
_entity_poly.type
_entity_poly.pdbx_seq_one_letter_code
_entity_poly.pdbx_strand_id
1 'polypeptide(L)'
;MSVNNAMTADFLRSAYGGESMAHMRYLIWGEVADKEGFPNTGRLFRAIGYAEYAHADNHFRELGDQKGDYTVPAGAVFGVGKTVENLQGGIDGELHEIEQMYPVYLETARFQKEKGAERAFHYALEAEKIHAKLFKEAQEAAKQGKDYDIGGIYVCEICGHTATNERPDRCPICGAKEELYKAFKK
;
A
#
# COMPACT_ATOMS: atom_id res chain seq x y z
N MET A 1 20.10 -11.36 -0.36
CA MET A 1 20.24 -12.58 0.46
C MET A 1 18.83 -13.06 0.70
N SER A 2 18.54 -14.33 0.51
CA SER A 2 17.20 -14.89 0.80
C SER A 2 16.92 -14.88 2.30
N VAL A 3 15.66 -14.71 2.67
CA VAL A 3 15.19 -14.99 4.03
C VAL A 3 15.48 -16.45 4.40
N ASN A 4 15.96 -16.69 5.61
CA ASN A 4 16.37 -18.03 6.09
C ASN A 4 15.46 -18.56 7.20
N ASN A 5 14.77 -17.67 7.91
CA ASN A 5 13.91 -18.03 9.03
C ASN A 5 12.46 -18.20 8.60
N ALA A 6 11.84 -19.32 9.01
CA ALA A 6 10.47 -19.67 8.62
C ALA A 6 9.43 -18.61 9.02
N MET A 7 9.53 -18.03 10.23
CA MET A 7 8.57 -17.01 10.69
C MET A 7 8.62 -15.72 9.85
N THR A 8 9.81 -15.19 9.57
CA THR A 8 9.92 -14.02 8.68
C THR A 8 9.44 -14.36 7.27
N ALA A 9 9.74 -15.57 6.76
CA ALA A 9 9.24 -16.01 5.46
C ALA A 9 7.71 -16.14 5.42
N ASP A 10 7.07 -16.62 6.49
CA ASP A 10 5.62 -16.67 6.62
C ASP A 10 5.00 -15.27 6.63
N PHE A 11 5.62 -14.32 7.35
CA PHE A 11 5.16 -12.93 7.36
C PHE A 11 5.33 -12.22 6.02
N LEU A 12 6.42 -12.48 5.28
CA LEU A 12 6.57 -11.98 3.91
C LEU A 12 5.46 -12.52 2.99
N ARG A 13 5.12 -13.81 3.12
CA ARG A 13 4.01 -14.41 2.35
C ARG A 13 2.67 -13.81 2.73
N SER A 14 2.37 -13.69 4.02
CA SER A 14 1.13 -13.08 4.53
C SER A 14 0.97 -11.64 4.08
N ALA A 15 2.04 -10.82 4.19
CA ALA A 15 2.05 -9.45 3.70
C ALA A 15 1.82 -9.41 2.18
N TYR A 16 2.54 -10.21 1.39
CA TYR A 16 2.30 -10.32 -0.06
C TYR A 16 0.83 -10.64 -0.40
N GLY A 17 0.22 -11.57 0.34
CA GLY A 17 -1.19 -11.91 0.17
C GLY A 17 -2.13 -10.74 0.48
N GLY A 18 -1.91 -10.05 1.60
CA GLY A 18 -2.67 -8.86 2.01
C GLY A 18 -2.58 -7.73 0.97
N GLU A 19 -1.35 -7.39 0.59
CA GLU A 19 -1.04 -6.34 -0.39
C GLU A 19 -1.61 -6.64 -1.77
N SER A 20 -1.53 -7.89 -2.21
CA SER A 20 -2.14 -8.32 -3.48
C SER A 20 -3.66 -8.14 -3.48
N MET A 21 -4.31 -8.41 -2.33
CA MET A 21 -5.74 -8.20 -2.18
C MET A 21 -6.10 -6.71 -2.07
N ALA A 22 -5.28 -5.90 -1.38
CA ALA A 22 -5.44 -4.45 -1.28
C ALA A 22 -5.33 -3.78 -2.65
N HIS A 23 -4.27 -4.10 -3.41
CA HIS A 23 -4.09 -3.69 -4.80
C HIS A 23 -5.37 -3.90 -5.62
N MET A 24 -5.87 -5.15 -5.66
CA MET A 24 -7.03 -5.49 -6.47
C MET A 24 -8.30 -4.74 -6.01
N ARG A 25 -8.52 -4.66 -4.70
CA ARG A 25 -9.69 -4.01 -4.14
C ARG A 25 -9.69 -2.50 -4.38
N TYR A 26 -8.54 -1.84 -4.30
CA TYR A 26 -8.43 -0.42 -4.62
C TYR A 26 -8.69 -0.13 -6.09
N LEU A 27 -8.27 -0.99 -7.02
CA LEU A 27 -8.65 -0.83 -8.43
C LEU A 27 -10.18 -0.89 -8.60
N ILE A 28 -10.83 -1.90 -8.00
CA ILE A 28 -12.29 -2.08 -8.06
C ILE A 28 -13.02 -0.88 -7.45
N TRP A 29 -12.62 -0.45 -6.25
CA TRP A 29 -13.23 0.70 -5.58
C TRP A 29 -12.97 2.03 -6.30
N GLY A 30 -11.83 2.14 -7.00
CA GLY A 30 -11.55 3.26 -7.87
C GLY A 30 -12.53 3.39 -9.03
N GLU A 31 -12.94 2.27 -9.64
CA GLU A 31 -13.97 2.27 -10.69
C GLU A 31 -15.35 2.71 -10.15
N VAL A 32 -15.66 2.34 -8.90
CA VAL A 32 -16.90 2.79 -8.24
C VAL A 32 -16.88 4.29 -8.03
N ALA A 33 -15.76 4.83 -7.53
CA ALA A 33 -15.58 6.27 -7.36
C ALA A 33 -15.77 7.03 -8.68
N ASP A 34 -15.22 6.53 -9.79
CA ASP A 34 -15.42 7.13 -11.11
C ASP A 34 -16.91 7.15 -11.51
N LYS A 35 -17.63 6.03 -11.31
CA LYS A 35 -19.06 5.91 -11.64
C LYS A 35 -19.95 6.82 -10.78
N GLU A 36 -19.54 7.09 -9.55
CA GLU A 36 -20.24 7.97 -8.62
C GLU A 36 -19.89 9.47 -8.81
N GLY A 37 -19.01 9.80 -9.75
CA GLY A 37 -18.63 11.18 -10.04
C GLY A 37 -17.48 11.71 -9.19
N PHE A 38 -16.64 10.83 -8.64
CA PHE A 38 -15.44 11.14 -7.85
C PHE A 38 -14.14 10.70 -8.57
N PRO A 39 -13.84 11.22 -9.78
CA PRO A 39 -12.71 10.75 -10.59
C PRO A 39 -11.32 11.01 -9.96
N ASN A 40 -11.14 12.05 -9.14
CA ASN A 40 -9.89 12.25 -8.40
C ASN A 40 -9.74 11.20 -7.30
N THR A 41 -10.83 10.89 -6.59
CA THR A 41 -10.86 9.79 -5.61
C THR A 41 -10.58 8.44 -6.28
N GLY A 42 -11.16 8.19 -7.46
CA GLY A 42 -10.85 7.01 -8.25
C GLY A 42 -9.36 6.94 -8.64
N ARG A 43 -8.79 8.08 -9.05
CA ARG A 43 -7.35 8.20 -9.35
C ARG A 43 -6.48 7.93 -8.12
N LEU A 44 -6.89 8.41 -6.94
CA LEU A 44 -6.21 8.13 -5.68
C LEU A 44 -6.20 6.64 -5.37
N PHE A 45 -7.35 5.96 -5.45
CA PHE A 45 -7.42 4.51 -5.27
C PHE A 45 -6.47 3.76 -6.21
N ARG A 46 -6.42 4.13 -7.49
CA ARG A 46 -5.50 3.50 -8.46
C ARG A 46 -4.02 3.80 -8.17
N ALA A 47 -3.70 4.99 -7.69
CA ALA A 47 -2.36 5.36 -7.32
C ALA A 47 -1.89 4.55 -6.10
N ILE A 48 -2.68 4.52 -5.03
CA ILE A 48 -2.39 3.73 -3.84
C ILE A 48 -2.38 2.24 -4.16
N GLY A 49 -3.30 1.74 -5.00
CA GLY A 49 -3.23 0.37 -5.50
C GLY A 49 -1.89 0.06 -6.17
N TYR A 50 -1.28 1.00 -6.89
CA TYR A 50 0.06 0.80 -7.44
C TYR A 50 1.18 0.83 -6.38
N ALA A 51 0.98 1.56 -5.27
CA ALA A 51 1.88 1.47 -4.11
C ALA A 51 1.84 0.06 -3.49
N GLU A 52 0.64 -0.53 -3.34
CA GLU A 52 0.50 -1.90 -2.80
C GLU A 52 1.13 -2.95 -3.71
N TYR A 53 1.13 -2.71 -5.02
CA TYR A 53 1.91 -3.53 -5.95
C TYR A 53 3.41 -3.45 -5.64
N ALA A 54 3.96 -2.26 -5.36
CA ALA A 54 5.37 -2.12 -5.00
C ALA A 54 5.69 -2.80 -3.67
N HIS A 55 4.79 -2.75 -2.68
CA HIS A 55 4.93 -3.49 -1.42
C HIS A 55 4.93 -4.99 -1.65
N ALA A 56 3.94 -5.51 -2.38
CA ALA A 56 3.84 -6.90 -2.75
C ALA A 56 5.09 -7.39 -3.50
N ASP A 57 5.58 -6.65 -4.50
CA ASP A 57 6.78 -7.03 -5.26
C ASP A 57 8.02 -7.09 -4.36
N ASN A 58 8.19 -6.14 -3.44
CA ASN A 58 9.27 -6.16 -2.45
C ASN A 58 9.22 -7.41 -1.56
N HIS A 59 8.06 -7.70 -0.98
CA HIS A 59 7.88 -8.86 -0.10
C HIS A 59 8.11 -10.18 -0.84
N PHE A 60 7.59 -10.27 -2.07
CA PHE A 60 7.71 -11.45 -2.91
C PHE A 60 9.16 -11.72 -3.32
N ARG A 61 9.91 -10.68 -3.68
CA ARG A 61 11.33 -10.82 -4.06
C ARG A 61 12.21 -11.23 -2.89
N GLU A 62 11.91 -10.77 -1.69
CA GLU A 62 12.73 -11.07 -0.50
C GLU A 62 12.65 -12.54 -0.08
N LEU A 63 11.57 -13.25 -0.46
CA LEU A 63 11.48 -14.71 -0.28
C LEU A 63 12.64 -15.45 -0.99
N GLY A 64 13.15 -14.92 -2.09
CA GLY A 64 14.34 -15.44 -2.78
C GLY A 64 14.22 -16.93 -3.12
N ASP A 65 15.02 -17.76 -2.43
CA ASP A 65 15.07 -19.20 -2.65
C ASP A 65 14.00 -20.01 -1.89
N GLN A 66 13.18 -19.36 -1.06
CA GLN A 66 12.01 -19.96 -0.39
C GLN A 66 10.84 -20.15 -1.38
N LYS A 67 11.10 -20.81 -2.51
CA LYS A 67 10.14 -21.06 -3.60
C LYS A 67 9.33 -22.31 -3.31
N GLY A 68 8.04 -22.28 -3.63
CA GLY A 68 7.14 -23.41 -3.49
C GLY A 68 5.70 -22.97 -3.36
N ASP A 69 4.82 -23.96 -3.22
CA ASP A 69 3.40 -23.74 -2.97
C ASP A 69 3.16 -23.66 -1.47
N TYR A 70 2.54 -22.57 -1.02
CA TYR A 70 2.25 -22.32 0.39
C TYR A 70 0.80 -21.87 0.56
N THR A 71 0.13 -22.41 1.57
CA THR A 71 -1.10 -21.81 2.07
C THR A 71 -0.74 -20.55 2.85
N VAL A 72 -1.33 -19.43 2.49
CA VAL A 72 -1.03 -18.12 3.08
C VAL A 72 -2.24 -17.62 3.87
N PRO A 73 -2.13 -17.40 5.19
CA PRO A 73 -3.14 -16.65 5.92
C PRO A 73 -2.95 -15.16 5.63
N ALA A 74 -3.95 -14.52 5.05
CA ALA A 74 -3.97 -13.08 4.79
C ALA A 74 -5.34 -12.48 5.10
N GLY A 75 -5.34 -11.25 5.60
CA GLY A 75 -6.55 -10.48 5.92
C GLY A 75 -6.94 -9.55 4.78
N ALA A 76 -8.23 -9.30 4.62
CA ALA A 76 -8.74 -8.34 3.66
C ALA A 76 -10.16 -7.88 4.03
N VAL A 77 -10.48 -6.64 3.70
CA VAL A 77 -11.87 -6.18 3.58
C VAL A 77 -12.44 -6.73 2.28
N PHE A 78 -13.66 -7.25 2.29
CA PHE A 78 -14.33 -7.79 1.11
C PHE A 78 -15.67 -7.10 0.87
N GLY A 79 -16.01 -6.95 -0.40
CA GLY A 79 -17.27 -6.35 -0.85
C GLY A 79 -17.08 -5.01 -1.56
N VAL A 80 -18.18 -4.53 -2.11
CA VAL A 80 -18.25 -3.26 -2.84
C VAL A 80 -19.42 -2.45 -2.29
N GLY A 81 -19.12 -1.32 -1.66
CA GLY A 81 -20.08 -0.32 -1.21
C GLY A 81 -20.01 0.95 -2.05
N LYS A 82 -20.57 2.04 -1.51
CA LYS A 82 -20.40 3.39 -2.08
C LYS A 82 -18.99 3.93 -1.81
N THR A 83 -18.58 5.00 -2.51
CA THR A 83 -17.23 5.59 -2.39
C THR A 83 -16.83 5.88 -0.94
N VAL A 84 -17.72 6.44 -0.12
CA VAL A 84 -17.45 6.75 1.30
C VAL A 84 -17.19 5.48 2.14
N GLU A 85 -17.93 4.40 1.88
CA GLU A 85 -17.80 3.12 2.57
C GLU A 85 -16.52 2.40 2.13
N ASN A 86 -16.20 2.44 0.83
CA ASN A 86 -14.98 1.88 0.28
C ASN A 86 -13.74 2.62 0.84
N LEU A 87 -13.79 3.94 0.95
CA LEU A 87 -12.73 4.72 1.59
C LEU A 87 -12.59 4.37 3.07
N GLN A 88 -13.69 4.11 3.79
CA GLN A 88 -13.62 3.61 5.16
C GLN A 88 -12.89 2.25 5.22
N GLY A 89 -13.25 1.33 4.33
CA GLY A 89 -12.60 0.02 4.24
C GLY A 89 -11.11 0.12 3.92
N GLY A 90 -10.70 1.11 3.10
CA GLY A 90 -9.29 1.44 2.88
C GLY A 90 -8.61 1.91 4.16
N ILE A 91 -9.17 2.93 4.81
CA ILE A 91 -8.64 3.47 6.09
C ILE A 91 -8.49 2.39 7.15
N ASP A 92 -9.50 1.53 7.33
CA ASP A 92 -9.47 0.47 8.34
C ASP A 92 -8.39 -0.58 8.03
N GLY A 93 -8.19 -0.88 6.74
CA GLY A 93 -7.09 -1.74 6.26
C GLY A 93 -5.73 -1.14 6.58
N GLU A 94 -5.49 0.09 6.12
CA GLU A 94 -4.23 0.81 6.37
C GLU A 94 -3.90 0.91 7.87
N LEU A 95 -4.89 1.25 8.70
CA LEU A 95 -4.68 1.34 10.16
C LEU A 95 -4.35 -0.01 10.79
N HIS A 96 -4.98 -1.11 10.33
CA HIS A 96 -4.60 -2.44 10.78
C HIS A 96 -3.14 -2.75 10.45
N GLU A 97 -2.69 -2.38 9.25
CA GLU A 97 -1.32 -2.60 8.81
C GLU A 97 -0.32 -1.77 9.61
N ILE A 98 -0.64 -0.50 9.84
CA ILE A 98 0.18 0.46 10.60
C ILE A 98 0.29 0.09 12.08
N GLU A 99 -0.83 -0.27 12.72
CA GLU A 99 -0.90 -0.41 14.17
C GLU A 99 -0.65 -1.84 14.66
N GLN A 100 -0.87 -2.84 13.81
CA GLN A 100 -0.82 -4.26 14.20
C GLN A 100 0.15 -5.06 13.34
N MET A 101 -0.09 -5.16 12.04
CA MET A 101 0.59 -6.14 11.18
C MET A 101 2.08 -5.82 11.01
N TYR A 102 2.41 -4.67 10.42
CA TYR A 102 3.79 -4.33 10.09
C TYR A 102 4.70 -4.13 11.30
N PRO A 103 4.25 -3.54 12.43
CA PRO A 103 5.07 -3.49 13.65
C PRO A 103 5.54 -4.87 14.11
N VAL A 104 4.65 -5.87 14.10
CA VAL A 104 5.00 -7.25 14.52
C VAL A 104 5.95 -7.91 13.51
N TYR A 105 5.69 -7.73 12.23
CA TYR A 105 6.51 -8.32 11.16
C TYR A 105 7.92 -7.72 11.15
N LEU A 106 8.01 -6.40 11.30
CA LEU A 106 9.26 -5.65 11.36
C LEU A 106 10.12 -6.08 12.57
N GLU A 107 9.54 -6.17 13.76
CA GLU A 107 10.28 -6.60 14.95
C GLU A 107 10.73 -8.06 14.84
N THR A 108 9.95 -8.92 14.18
CA THR A 108 10.35 -10.30 13.92
C THR A 108 11.54 -10.38 12.98
N ALA A 109 11.52 -9.63 11.87
CA ALA A 109 12.65 -9.56 10.94
C ALA A 109 13.90 -8.99 11.62
N ARG A 110 13.77 -7.97 12.48
CA ARG A 110 14.86 -7.41 13.29
C ARG A 110 15.46 -8.44 14.23
N PHE A 111 14.61 -9.14 14.98
CA PHE A 111 15.01 -10.19 15.91
C PHE A 111 15.76 -11.32 15.20
N GLN A 112 15.26 -11.75 14.03
CA GLN A 112 15.85 -12.79 13.20
C GLN A 112 17.00 -12.31 12.31
N LYS A 113 17.33 -11.01 12.36
CA LYS A 113 18.41 -10.35 11.60
C LYS A 113 18.25 -10.45 10.07
N GLU A 114 17.01 -10.50 9.59
CA GLU A 114 16.64 -10.59 8.18
C GLU A 114 16.54 -9.19 7.54
N LYS A 115 17.68 -8.61 7.17
CA LYS A 115 17.77 -7.18 6.82
C LYS A 115 16.98 -6.74 5.58
N GLY A 116 16.80 -7.60 4.57
CA GLY A 116 16.00 -7.23 3.41
C GLY A 116 14.50 -7.26 3.72
N ALA A 117 14.05 -8.22 4.54
CA ALA A 117 12.68 -8.26 5.04
C ALA A 117 12.38 -7.07 5.98
N GLU A 118 13.31 -6.74 6.88
CA GLU A 118 13.22 -5.53 7.73
C GLU A 118 13.00 -4.28 6.87
N ARG A 119 13.76 -4.13 5.77
CA ARG A 119 13.62 -3.00 4.84
C ARG A 119 12.26 -3.02 4.14
N ALA A 120 11.82 -4.17 3.62
CA ALA A 120 10.57 -4.29 2.90
C ALA A 120 9.36 -3.94 3.78
N PHE A 121 9.31 -4.47 5.02
CA PHE A 121 8.27 -4.12 5.99
C PHE A 121 8.32 -2.66 6.42
N HIS A 122 9.51 -2.10 6.59
CA HIS A 122 9.65 -0.69 6.94
C HIS A 122 9.16 0.24 5.82
N TYR A 123 9.45 -0.09 4.56
CA TYR A 123 9.00 0.68 3.41
C TYR A 123 7.47 0.76 3.33
N ALA A 124 6.79 -0.40 3.40
CA ALA A 124 5.34 -0.47 3.41
C ALA A 124 4.74 0.30 4.61
N LEU A 125 5.23 0.05 5.84
CA LEU A 125 4.76 0.73 7.05
C LEU A 125 4.79 2.27 6.96
N GLU A 126 5.84 2.85 6.38
CA GLU A 126 5.91 4.31 6.23
C GLU A 126 5.01 4.84 5.10
N ALA A 127 4.77 4.04 4.05
CA ALA A 127 3.85 4.38 2.98
C ALA A 127 2.38 4.30 3.44
N GLU A 128 1.98 3.27 4.19
CA GLU A 128 0.60 3.08 4.68
C GLU A 128 0.13 4.26 5.52
N LYS A 129 1.02 4.84 6.35
CA LYS A 129 0.71 6.06 7.13
C LYS A 129 0.27 7.23 6.25
N ILE A 130 0.84 7.33 5.05
CA ILE A 130 0.49 8.33 4.06
C ILE A 130 -0.84 7.94 3.39
N HIS A 131 -1.01 6.66 3.03
CA HIS A 131 -2.24 6.15 2.40
C HIS A 131 -3.46 6.36 3.29
N ALA A 132 -3.39 5.99 4.57
CA ALA A 132 -4.44 6.19 5.57
C ALA A 132 -4.88 7.67 5.64
N LYS A 133 -3.89 8.59 5.63
CA LYS A 133 -4.15 10.02 5.64
C LYS A 133 -4.86 10.47 4.37
N LEU A 134 -4.38 10.07 3.19
CA LEU A 134 -4.96 10.46 1.90
C LEU A 134 -6.38 9.92 1.73
N PHE A 135 -6.63 8.66 2.11
CA PHE A 135 -7.98 8.10 2.09
C PHE A 135 -8.92 8.82 3.04
N LYS A 136 -8.44 9.20 4.24
CA LYS A 136 -9.24 9.99 5.18
C LYS A 136 -9.61 11.36 4.61
N GLU A 137 -8.67 12.07 4.01
CA GLU A 137 -8.92 13.36 3.35
C GLU A 137 -9.93 13.23 2.21
N ALA A 138 -9.78 12.19 1.38
CA ALA A 138 -10.73 11.90 0.31
C ALA A 138 -12.14 11.57 0.85
N GLN A 139 -12.21 10.83 1.95
CA GLN A 139 -13.47 10.45 2.58
C GLN A 139 -14.21 11.67 3.13
N GLU A 140 -13.50 12.60 3.77
CA GLU A 140 -14.09 13.83 4.28
C GLU A 140 -14.64 14.73 3.16
N ALA A 141 -13.99 14.76 2.00
CA ALA A 141 -14.53 15.42 0.81
C ALA A 141 -15.79 14.69 0.28
N ALA A 142 -15.72 13.37 0.12
CA ALA A 142 -16.81 12.56 -0.41
C ALA A 142 -18.07 12.60 0.48
N LYS A 143 -17.92 12.63 1.81
CA LYS A 143 -19.03 12.84 2.77
C LYS A 143 -19.79 14.15 2.56
N GLN A 144 -19.13 15.16 1.98
CA GLN A 144 -19.74 16.44 1.63
C GLN A 144 -20.27 16.46 0.18
N GLY A 145 -20.25 15.34 -0.53
CA GLY A 145 -20.61 15.24 -1.94
C GLY A 145 -19.62 15.94 -2.88
N LYS A 146 -18.38 16.16 -2.44
CA LYS A 146 -17.32 16.79 -3.24
C LYS A 146 -16.25 15.76 -3.57
N ASP A 147 -15.68 15.86 -4.76
CA ASP A 147 -14.49 15.09 -5.10
C ASP A 147 -13.24 15.71 -4.47
N TYR A 148 -12.27 14.86 -4.15
CA TYR A 148 -11.06 15.28 -3.46
C TYR A 148 -10.14 16.06 -4.41
N ASP A 149 -9.85 17.32 -4.09
CA ASP A 149 -8.93 18.14 -4.87
C ASP A 149 -7.47 17.82 -4.51
N ILE A 150 -6.96 16.72 -5.08
CA ILE A 150 -5.65 16.13 -4.73
C ILE A 150 -4.51 16.53 -5.69
N GLY A 151 -4.79 17.34 -6.71
CA GLY A 151 -3.80 17.68 -7.74
C GLY A 151 -3.22 16.45 -8.44
N GLY A 152 -1.93 16.51 -8.78
CA GLY A 152 -1.17 15.38 -9.34
C GLY A 152 -0.76 14.39 -8.25
N ILE A 153 -0.80 13.09 -8.53
CA ILE A 153 -0.36 12.04 -7.59
C ILE A 153 0.86 11.34 -8.17
N TYR A 154 1.87 11.09 -7.34
CA TYR A 154 3.13 10.46 -7.73
C TYR A 154 3.47 9.35 -6.75
N VAL A 155 3.72 8.15 -7.25
CA VAL A 155 4.01 6.97 -6.42
C VAL A 155 5.43 6.50 -6.69
N CYS A 156 6.24 6.35 -5.65
CA CYS A 156 7.58 5.80 -5.77
C CYS A 156 7.51 4.32 -6.14
N GLU A 157 8.10 3.94 -7.27
CA GLU A 157 8.08 2.56 -7.79
C GLU A 157 8.85 1.57 -6.90
N ILE A 158 9.68 2.08 -5.98
CA ILE A 158 10.53 1.25 -5.11
C ILE A 158 9.86 0.92 -3.78
N CYS A 159 9.12 1.86 -3.19
CA CYS A 159 8.67 1.73 -1.81
C CYS A 159 7.22 2.19 -1.57
N GLY A 160 6.47 2.49 -2.63
CA GLY A 160 5.08 2.90 -2.52
C GLY A 160 4.83 4.31 -1.99
N HIS A 161 5.86 5.09 -1.62
CA HIS A 161 5.67 6.46 -1.14
C HIS A 161 4.80 7.29 -2.10
N THR A 162 3.66 7.76 -1.60
CA THR A 162 2.69 8.54 -2.38
C THR A 162 2.81 10.04 -2.07
N ALA A 163 3.21 10.83 -3.06
CA ALA A 163 3.28 12.30 -3.00
C ALA A 163 2.11 12.94 -3.78
N THR A 164 1.65 14.10 -3.33
CA THR A 164 0.59 14.89 -3.98
C THR A 164 1.10 16.25 -4.41
N ASN A 165 0.50 16.82 -5.46
CA ASN A 165 0.89 18.06 -6.16
C ASN A 165 2.25 18.00 -6.86
N GLU A 166 3.31 17.72 -6.11
CA GLU A 166 4.69 17.66 -6.58
C GLU A 166 5.36 16.39 -6.05
N ARG A 167 6.33 15.86 -6.81
CA ARG A 167 7.17 14.75 -6.37
C ARG A 167 8.47 15.30 -5.75
N PRO A 168 9.04 14.64 -4.74
CA PRO A 168 10.30 15.07 -4.15
C PRO A 168 11.50 14.68 -5.04
N ASP A 169 12.59 15.46 -4.98
CA ASP A 169 13.87 15.14 -5.66
C ASP A 169 14.41 13.77 -5.24
N ARG A 170 14.19 13.41 -3.98
CA ARG A 170 14.50 12.10 -3.40
C ARG A 170 13.36 11.61 -2.55
N CYS A 171 13.02 10.33 -2.71
CA CYS A 171 12.02 9.67 -1.89
C CYS A 171 12.43 9.72 -0.41
N PRO A 172 11.57 10.22 0.50
CA PRO A 172 11.92 10.34 1.91
C PRO A 172 11.96 8.98 2.64
N ILE A 173 11.39 7.91 2.06
CA ILE A 173 11.40 6.57 2.63
C ILE A 173 12.64 5.78 2.17
N CYS A 174 12.82 5.63 0.85
CA CYS A 174 13.88 4.75 0.30
C CYS A 174 15.08 5.49 -0.32
N GLY A 175 15.02 6.82 -0.47
CA GLY A 175 16.10 7.62 -1.06
C GLY A 175 16.22 7.54 -2.59
N ALA A 176 15.28 6.83 -3.25
CA ALA A 176 15.17 6.77 -4.72
C ALA A 176 15.05 8.17 -5.33
N LYS A 177 15.58 8.35 -6.54
CA LYS A 177 15.52 9.63 -7.24
C LYS A 177 14.12 9.90 -7.82
N GLU A 178 13.82 11.16 -8.13
CA GLU A 178 12.52 11.59 -8.66
C GLU A 178 12.05 10.86 -9.93
N GLU A 179 12.96 10.34 -10.76
CA GLU A 179 12.60 9.65 -12.00
C GLU A 179 11.95 8.28 -11.74
N LEU A 180 12.11 7.74 -10.54
CA LEU A 180 11.50 6.49 -10.08
C LEU A 180 10.11 6.73 -9.46
N TYR A 181 9.47 7.85 -9.78
CA TYR A 181 8.08 8.12 -9.45
C TYR A 181 7.18 7.97 -10.66
N LYS A 182 6.19 7.09 -10.55
CA LYS A 182 5.11 6.97 -11.52
C LYS A 182 4.06 8.06 -11.27
N ALA A 183 3.73 8.80 -12.32
CA ALA A 183 2.72 9.86 -12.25
C ALA A 183 1.31 9.34 -12.59
N PHE A 184 0.34 9.69 -11.75
CA PHE A 184 -1.08 9.49 -11.95
C PHE A 184 -1.71 10.88 -12.16
N LYS A 185 -1.77 11.30 -13.42
CA LYS A 185 -2.24 12.63 -13.83
C LYS A 185 -3.76 12.61 -14.10
N LYS A 186 -4.36 13.79 -13.97
CA LYS A 186 -5.77 14.04 -14.33
C LYS A 186 -5.99 13.90 -15.83
#